data_AF-A0A2D5YTB7-F1
#
_entry.id   AF-A0A2D5YTB7-F1
#
_cell.length_a   1.000
_cell.length_b   1.000
_cell.length_c   1.000
_cell.angle_alpha   90.00
_cell.angle_beta   90.00
_cell.angle_gamma   90.00
#
_symmetry.space_group_name_H-M   'P 1'
#
loop_
_entity.id
_entity.type
_entity.pdbx_description
1 polymer ?
#
loop_
_entity_poly.entity_id
_entity_poly.type
_entity_poly.pdbx_seq_one_letter_code
_entity_poly.pdbx_strand_id
1 'polypeptide(L)'
;MWAAVPAVDAAEIWDFDDGVLTFVKEPFADWQDPANQDRITDNVWLTRGDLFPLLNAKTQTPQFDQDPADTEWAFSLQNGNPFFVVGGGAEQYQNLNFSGFIEANRFQIGNVVEYFPAVLHLITDDIYIDVRFHMLAWSLGSNGGGAFAYDRAINPNPVPAPVAAGIALPAIAIGAMRRPRRRA
;
A
#
# COMPACT_ATOMS: atom_id res chain seq x y z
N MET A 1 -2.32 -39.44 22.34
CA MET A 1 -3.12 -38.40 21.67
C MET A 1 -2.25 -37.16 21.61
N TRP A 2 -1.71 -36.82 20.43
CA TRP A 2 -1.10 -35.50 20.24
C TRP A 2 -2.17 -34.58 19.70
N ALA A 3 -2.44 -33.49 20.43
CA ALA A 3 -3.24 -32.39 19.91
C ALA A 3 -2.41 -31.69 18.83
N ALA A 4 -3.00 -31.47 17.66
CA ALA A 4 -2.42 -30.60 16.66
C ALA A 4 -2.34 -29.19 17.24
N VAL A 5 -1.14 -28.59 17.22
CA VAL A 5 -0.98 -27.16 17.44
C VAL A 5 -1.72 -26.46 16.28
N PRO A 6 -2.62 -25.51 16.53
CA PRO A 6 -3.23 -24.76 15.44
C PRO A 6 -2.11 -24.09 14.64
N ALA A 7 -2.16 -24.22 13.31
CA ALA A 7 -1.30 -23.43 12.44
C ALA A 7 -1.59 -21.95 12.74
N VAL A 8 -0.59 -21.23 13.22
CA VAL A 8 -0.60 -19.78 13.13
C VAL A 8 -0.63 -19.48 11.65
N ASP A 9 -1.62 -18.72 11.18
CA ASP A 9 -1.65 -18.32 9.78
C ASP A 9 -0.33 -17.62 9.47
N ALA A 10 0.32 -17.97 8.37
CA ALA A 10 1.58 -17.34 8.03
C ALA A 10 1.30 -15.90 7.59
N ALA A 11 2.09 -14.95 8.08
CA ALA A 11 1.98 -13.55 7.67
C ALA A 11 1.89 -13.41 6.15
N GLU A 12 0.97 -12.55 5.69
CA GLU A 12 0.78 -12.28 4.27
C GLU A 12 1.79 -11.23 3.79
N ILE A 13 2.33 -11.41 2.59
CA ILE A 13 3.36 -10.53 2.02
C ILE A 13 2.84 -10.02 0.69
N TRP A 14 2.81 -8.70 0.53
CA TRP A 14 2.51 -8.03 -0.73
C TRP A 14 3.78 -7.33 -1.23
N ASP A 15 4.33 -7.85 -2.32
CA ASP A 15 5.50 -7.30 -3.00
C ASP A 15 5.07 -6.60 -4.30
N PHE A 16 5.83 -5.59 -4.73
CA PHE A 16 5.65 -4.93 -6.01
C PHE A 16 5.74 -5.87 -7.23
N ASP A 17 6.39 -7.03 -7.10
CA ASP A 17 6.43 -8.06 -8.15
C ASP A 17 5.03 -8.63 -8.49
N ASP A 18 4.09 -8.62 -7.54
CA ASP A 18 2.70 -9.05 -7.75
C ASP A 18 1.80 -7.93 -8.32
N GLY A 19 2.29 -6.70 -8.30
CA GLY A 19 1.65 -5.53 -8.88
C GLY A 19 1.73 -4.30 -8.01
N VAL A 20 1.52 -3.14 -8.64
CA VAL A 20 1.69 -1.83 -8.00
C VAL A 20 0.42 -1.01 -8.14
N LEU A 21 -0.03 -0.41 -7.05
CA LEU A 21 -1.06 0.62 -7.02
C LEU A 21 -0.42 1.95 -6.63
N THR A 22 -0.62 2.97 -7.46
CA THR A 22 -0.29 4.36 -7.13
C THR A 22 -1.51 5.03 -6.53
N PHE A 23 -1.39 5.49 -5.29
CA PHE A 23 -2.39 6.33 -4.65
C PHE A 23 -1.96 7.80 -4.70
N VAL A 24 -2.90 8.69 -5.01
CA VAL A 24 -2.67 10.15 -5.05
C VAL A 24 -3.84 10.85 -4.37
N LYS A 25 -3.52 11.77 -3.46
CA LYS A 25 -4.46 12.75 -2.93
C LYS A 25 -4.03 14.14 -3.33
N GLU A 26 -4.94 14.89 -3.95
CA GLU A 26 -4.73 16.28 -4.37
C GLU A 26 -4.71 17.26 -3.17
N PRO A 27 -4.12 18.47 -3.33
CA PRO A 27 -4.11 19.49 -2.29
C PRO A 27 -5.54 19.87 -1.89
N PHE A 28 -5.78 20.00 -0.58
CA PHE A 28 -7.06 20.45 -0.01
C PHE A 28 -8.26 19.57 -0.36
N ALA A 29 -8.04 18.41 -0.99
CA ALA A 29 -9.09 17.43 -1.23
C ALA A 29 -9.64 16.92 0.11
N ASP A 30 -10.97 16.76 0.22
CA ASP A 30 -11.60 16.34 1.47
C ASP A 30 -11.14 14.94 1.86
N TRP A 31 -10.45 14.81 2.99
CA TRP A 31 -9.94 13.54 3.50
C TRP A 31 -11.06 12.56 3.90
N GLN A 32 -12.29 13.04 4.12
CA GLN A 32 -13.45 12.19 4.42
C GLN A 32 -14.05 11.53 3.19
N ASP A 33 -13.79 12.06 1.99
CA ASP A 33 -14.24 11.46 0.75
C ASP A 33 -13.52 10.10 0.55
N PRO A 34 -14.24 8.99 0.34
CA PRO A 34 -13.66 7.69 0.02
C PRO A 34 -12.64 7.72 -1.13
N ALA A 35 -12.80 8.63 -2.11
CA ALA A 35 -11.86 8.76 -3.23
C ALA A 35 -10.48 9.28 -2.79
N ASN A 36 -10.40 9.95 -1.64
CA ASN A 36 -9.18 10.48 -1.04
C ASN A 36 -8.65 9.59 0.09
N GLN A 37 -9.07 8.32 0.15
CA GLN A 37 -8.63 7.31 1.12
C GLN A 37 -8.14 6.07 0.39
N ASP A 38 -6.94 5.62 0.70
CA ASP A 38 -6.49 4.30 0.26
C ASP A 38 -7.01 3.25 1.25
N ARG A 39 -8.08 2.56 0.88
CA ARG A 39 -8.73 1.54 1.70
C ARG A 39 -8.08 0.18 1.46
N ILE A 40 -6.97 -0.05 2.17
CA ILE A 40 -6.12 -1.23 1.99
C ILE A 40 -6.83 -2.50 2.49
N THR A 41 -7.44 -2.43 3.67
CA THR A 41 -8.27 -3.48 4.26
C THR A 41 -9.53 -2.87 4.89
N ASP A 42 -10.38 -3.71 5.50
CA ASP A 42 -11.53 -3.23 6.28
C ASP A 42 -11.12 -2.41 7.52
N ASN A 43 -9.87 -2.57 7.98
CA ASN A 43 -9.32 -1.96 9.18
C ASN A 43 -8.47 -0.72 8.89
N VAL A 44 -7.75 -0.68 7.76
CA VAL A 44 -6.75 0.37 7.47
C VAL A 44 -7.08 1.17 6.20
N TRP A 45 -7.45 2.44 6.40
CA TRP A 45 -7.75 3.41 5.36
C TRP A 45 -6.78 4.60 5.43
N LEU A 46 -5.73 4.61 4.62
CA LEU A 46 -4.67 5.62 4.72
C LEU A 46 -5.06 6.91 3.99
N THR A 47 -4.92 8.03 4.70
CA THR A 47 -5.03 9.39 4.15
C THR A 47 -4.34 10.39 5.07
N ARG A 48 -4.47 11.69 4.80
CA ARG A 48 -4.09 12.77 5.71
C ARG A 48 -4.94 14.02 5.51
N GLY A 49 -5.07 14.81 6.56
CA GLY A 49 -5.63 16.16 6.48
C GLY A 49 -4.60 17.18 5.95
N ASP A 50 -5.07 18.41 5.68
CA ASP A 50 -4.30 19.44 4.97
C ASP A 50 -2.95 19.80 5.60
N LEU A 51 -2.84 19.68 6.93
CA LEU A 51 -1.63 20.05 7.68
C LEU A 51 -1.14 18.93 8.61
N PHE A 52 -1.74 17.74 8.54
CA PHE A 52 -1.53 16.66 9.52
C PHE A 52 -0.72 15.50 8.92
N PRO A 53 -0.06 14.65 9.73
CA PRO A 53 0.56 13.41 9.26
C PRO A 53 -0.46 12.44 8.64
N LEU A 54 0.07 11.33 8.12
CA LEU A 54 -0.74 10.18 7.71
C LEU A 54 -1.56 9.67 8.90
N LEU A 55 -2.78 9.22 8.63
CA LEU A 55 -3.71 8.69 9.61
C LEU A 55 -4.50 7.52 9.01
N ASN A 56 -5.10 6.71 9.88
CA ASN A 56 -6.08 5.70 9.50
C ASN A 56 -7.51 6.26 9.61
N ALA A 57 -8.11 6.65 8.48
CA ALA A 57 -9.41 7.32 8.41
C ALA A 57 -10.58 6.41 8.82
N LYS A 58 -10.34 5.11 8.96
CA LYS A 58 -11.33 4.17 9.48
C LYS A 58 -11.72 4.51 10.91
N THR A 59 -10.75 4.92 11.73
CA THR A 59 -10.91 5.04 13.19
C THR A 59 -10.41 6.37 13.75
N GLN A 60 -9.67 7.16 12.98
CA GLN A 60 -9.02 8.39 13.45
C GLN A 60 -9.49 9.64 12.70
N THR A 61 -9.25 10.78 13.34
CA THR A 61 -9.32 12.12 12.75
C THR A 61 -7.92 12.75 12.69
N PRO A 62 -7.65 13.72 11.80
CA PRO A 62 -6.33 14.32 11.67
C PRO A 62 -5.79 14.94 12.97
N GLN A 63 -4.59 14.53 13.39
CA GLN A 63 -3.90 15.04 14.58
C GLN A 63 -2.37 14.95 14.40
N PHE A 64 -1.60 15.87 14.98
CA PHE A 64 -0.15 16.00 14.72
C PHE A 64 0.72 14.91 15.36
N ASP A 65 0.31 14.40 16.50
CA ASP A 65 1.07 13.49 17.37
C ASP A 65 0.46 12.08 17.41
N GLN A 66 -0.18 11.67 16.31
CA GLN A 66 -0.77 10.35 16.18
C GLN A 66 -0.27 9.64 14.92
N ASP A 67 0.21 8.42 15.12
CA ASP A 67 0.48 7.48 14.04
C ASP A 67 -0.83 6.93 13.46
N PRO A 68 -0.85 6.47 12.19
CA PRO A 68 -1.97 5.72 11.65
C PRO A 68 -2.22 4.47 12.51
N ALA A 69 -3.42 4.37 13.07
CA ALA A 69 -3.81 3.24 13.91
C ALA A 69 -3.77 1.93 13.12
N ASP A 70 -3.45 0.84 13.81
CA ASP A 70 -3.34 -0.51 13.23
C ASP A 70 -2.24 -0.65 12.18
N THR A 71 -1.20 0.20 12.26
CA THR A 71 -0.03 0.14 11.39
C THR A 71 1.27 0.29 12.15
N GLU A 72 2.32 -0.33 11.64
CA GLU A 72 3.70 -0.01 11.98
C GLU A 72 4.56 0.00 10.70
N TRP A 73 5.68 0.72 10.74
CA TRP A 73 6.43 1.08 9.55
C TRP A 73 7.92 0.80 9.74
N ALA A 74 8.54 0.28 8.69
CA ALA A 74 9.98 0.12 8.58
C ALA A 74 10.48 0.85 7.33
N PHE A 75 11.14 2.00 7.50
CA PHE A 75 11.76 2.72 6.39
C PHE A 75 13.20 2.27 6.17
N SER A 76 13.65 2.28 4.92
CA SER A 76 15.03 1.98 4.56
C SER A 76 16.02 2.94 5.22
N LEU A 77 17.14 2.42 5.75
CA LEU A 77 18.17 3.20 6.47
C LEU A 77 17.67 3.93 7.74
N GLN A 78 16.48 3.58 8.24
CA GLN A 78 15.90 4.15 9.47
C GLN A 78 15.86 3.15 10.59
N ASN A 79 15.98 3.62 11.83
CA ASN A 79 15.74 2.79 13.02
C ASN A 79 16.55 1.48 13.06
N GLY A 80 17.77 1.48 12.51
CA GLY A 80 18.61 0.28 12.43
C GLY A 80 18.29 -0.67 11.26
N ASN A 81 17.32 -0.32 10.41
CA ASN A 81 17.01 -1.07 9.18
C ASN A 81 18.14 -0.96 8.15
N PRO A 82 18.38 -2.04 7.38
CA PRO A 82 19.33 -1.99 6.27
C PRO A 82 18.84 -1.06 5.16
N PHE A 83 19.74 -0.77 4.22
CA PHE A 83 19.30 -0.34 2.91
C PHE A 83 18.61 -1.51 2.21
N PHE A 84 17.40 -1.30 1.71
CA PHE A 84 16.70 -2.26 0.86
C PHE A 84 16.21 -1.52 -0.39
N VAL A 85 16.15 -2.25 -1.49
CA VAL A 85 15.72 -1.71 -2.79
C VAL A 85 14.18 -1.63 -2.79
N VAL A 86 13.63 -0.73 -3.59
CA VAL A 86 12.19 -0.69 -3.89
C VAL A 86 11.74 -2.08 -4.37
N GLY A 87 10.75 -2.71 -3.73
CA GLY A 87 10.23 -4.03 -4.13
C GLY A 87 11.10 -5.16 -3.61
N GLY A 88 11.15 -5.35 -2.30
CA GLY A 88 12.08 -6.28 -1.67
C GLY A 88 12.27 -6.05 -0.18
N GLY A 89 11.53 -5.11 0.41
CA GLY A 89 11.49 -4.92 1.85
C GLY A 89 10.53 -5.91 2.51
N ALA A 90 9.34 -6.11 1.94
CA ALA A 90 8.26 -6.89 2.54
C ALA A 90 8.67 -8.36 2.78
N GLU A 91 9.36 -9.00 1.84
CA GLU A 91 9.90 -10.36 2.04
C GLU A 91 10.92 -10.48 3.18
N GLN A 92 11.55 -9.35 3.54
CA GLN A 92 12.60 -9.29 4.57
C GLN A 92 12.07 -8.83 5.93
N TYR A 93 10.75 -8.72 6.12
CA TYR A 93 10.12 -8.11 7.30
C TYR A 93 10.69 -8.60 8.64
N GLN A 94 11.04 -9.89 8.74
CA GLN A 94 11.60 -10.49 9.95
C GLN A 94 12.94 -9.88 10.40
N ASN A 95 13.64 -9.21 9.48
CA ASN A 95 14.92 -8.55 9.70
C ASN A 95 14.78 -7.02 9.82
N LEU A 96 13.55 -6.51 9.85
CA LEU A 96 13.26 -5.09 9.94
C LEU A 96 12.78 -4.73 11.36
N ASN A 97 13.20 -3.56 11.80
CA ASN A 97 12.73 -2.87 12.98
C ASN A 97 11.57 -1.96 12.58
N PHE A 98 10.39 -2.28 13.10
CA PHE A 98 9.19 -1.49 12.93
C PHE A 98 9.00 -0.50 14.09
N SER A 99 8.40 0.64 13.79
CA SER A 99 7.93 1.62 14.77
C SER A 99 6.73 2.40 14.22
N GLY A 100 6.16 3.32 15.02
CA GLY A 100 5.11 4.23 14.54
C GLY A 100 5.57 5.05 13.34
N PHE A 101 4.66 5.38 12.42
CA PHE A 101 4.96 6.11 11.19
C PHE A 101 5.79 7.38 11.43
N ILE A 102 5.45 8.16 12.44
CA ILE A 102 6.12 9.41 12.79
C ILE A 102 7.59 9.15 13.11
N GLU A 103 7.87 8.18 13.98
CA GLU A 103 9.24 7.82 14.37
C GLU A 103 10.01 7.18 13.21
N ALA A 104 9.38 6.24 12.51
CA ALA A 104 9.96 5.55 11.36
C ALA A 104 10.31 6.52 10.22
N ASN A 105 9.52 7.59 10.05
CA ASN A 105 9.75 8.68 9.10
C ASN A 105 10.61 9.83 9.69
N ARG A 106 11.47 9.57 10.69
CA ARG A 106 12.37 10.57 11.32
C ARG A 106 11.68 11.84 11.80
N PHE A 107 10.43 11.74 12.27
CA PHE A 107 9.62 12.89 12.69
C PHE A 107 9.44 13.94 11.58
N GLN A 108 9.58 13.56 10.31
CA GLN A 108 9.30 14.43 9.16
C GLN A 108 7.80 14.51 8.91
N ILE A 109 7.08 15.09 9.88
CA ILE A 109 5.64 15.29 9.83
C ILE A 109 5.37 16.53 9.00
N GLY A 110 4.61 16.37 7.91
CA GLY A 110 4.01 17.51 7.21
C GLY A 110 4.57 17.84 5.84
N ASN A 111 5.86 17.61 5.56
CA ASN A 111 6.51 18.20 4.36
C ASN A 111 7.41 17.29 3.54
N VAL A 112 7.85 16.16 4.07
CA VAL A 112 8.68 15.21 3.35
C VAL A 112 8.35 13.84 3.94
N VAL A 113 7.67 12.99 3.20
CA VAL A 113 7.97 11.57 3.35
C VAL A 113 9.17 11.36 2.47
N GLU A 114 10.29 10.93 3.05
CA GLU A 114 11.51 10.73 2.28
C GLU A 114 11.19 9.74 1.13
N TYR A 115 11.79 9.95 -0.06
CA TYR A 115 11.63 9.08 -1.24
C TYR A 115 12.35 7.74 -1.03
N PHE A 116 12.07 7.08 0.09
CA PHE A 116 12.68 5.82 0.48
C PHE A 116 11.65 4.69 0.42
N PRO A 117 12.11 3.49 0.04
CA PRO A 117 11.35 2.27 0.29
C PRO A 117 10.98 2.16 1.76
N ALA A 118 9.77 1.70 2.01
CA ALA A 118 9.27 1.36 3.32
C ALA A 118 8.51 0.03 3.25
N VAL A 119 8.42 -0.65 4.38
CA VAL A 119 7.48 -1.75 4.59
C VAL A 119 6.42 -1.27 5.57
N LEU A 120 5.17 -1.36 5.15
CA LEU A 120 3.99 -1.16 5.99
C LEU A 120 3.55 -2.51 6.53
N HIS A 121 3.44 -2.64 7.84
CA HIS A 121 2.79 -3.79 8.47
C HIS A 121 1.40 -3.38 8.97
N LEU A 122 0.36 -4.07 8.48
CA LEU A 122 -1.01 -3.96 8.99
C LEU A 122 -1.16 -4.94 10.15
N ILE A 123 -1.27 -4.43 11.37
CA ILE A 123 -1.05 -5.24 12.59
C ILE A 123 -2.15 -6.29 12.78
N THR A 124 -3.43 -5.90 12.64
CA THR A 124 -4.55 -6.82 12.82
C THR A 124 -4.65 -7.86 11.70
N ASP A 125 -4.36 -7.46 10.47
CA ASP A 125 -4.45 -8.33 9.30
C ASP A 125 -3.17 -9.18 9.08
N ASP A 126 -2.06 -8.88 9.79
CA ASP A 126 -0.73 -9.51 9.67
C ASP A 126 -0.20 -9.51 8.21
N ILE A 127 -0.26 -8.33 7.59
CA ILE A 127 0.13 -8.11 6.17
C ILE A 127 1.32 -7.16 6.09
N TYR A 128 2.40 -7.59 5.43
CA TYR A 128 3.58 -6.78 5.14
C TYR A 128 3.57 -6.33 3.68
N ILE A 129 3.62 -5.02 3.46
CA ILE A 129 3.37 -4.40 2.16
C ILE A 129 4.56 -3.52 1.78
N ASP A 130 5.12 -3.72 0.59
CA ASP A 130 6.09 -2.79 0.03
C ASP A 130 5.43 -1.45 -0.33
N VAL A 131 6.01 -0.35 0.15
CA VAL A 131 5.53 1.01 -0.05
C VAL A 131 6.69 1.91 -0.48
N ARG A 132 6.42 2.86 -1.38
CA ARG A 132 7.35 3.92 -1.77
C ARG A 132 6.62 5.23 -1.91
N PHE A 133 6.93 6.19 -1.04
CA PHE A 133 6.38 7.54 -1.14
C PHE A 133 7.01 8.34 -2.27
N HIS A 134 6.20 9.17 -2.91
CA HIS A 134 6.65 10.12 -3.91
C HIS A 134 6.78 11.53 -3.34
N MET A 135 7.85 12.21 -3.70
CA MET A 135 7.96 13.65 -3.51
C MET A 135 7.18 14.32 -4.64
N LEU A 136 6.04 14.92 -4.32
CA LEU A 136 5.31 15.76 -5.27
C LEU A 136 5.90 17.17 -5.21
N ALA A 137 6.31 17.71 -6.36
CA ALA A 137 6.98 19.02 -6.44
C ALA A 137 6.15 20.19 -5.86
N TRP A 138 4.83 20.00 -5.76
CA TRP A 138 3.86 20.98 -5.23
C TRP A 138 3.31 20.62 -3.85
N SER A 139 3.73 19.50 -3.23
CA SER A 139 3.33 19.13 -1.86
C SER A 139 4.23 19.76 -0.78
N LEU A 140 5.11 20.70 -1.15
CA LEU A 140 6.06 21.31 -0.22
C LEU A 140 5.43 22.45 0.58
N GLY A 141 5.54 22.38 1.90
CA GLY A 141 5.10 23.42 2.82
C GLY A 141 3.60 23.36 3.14
N SER A 142 3.15 24.29 3.99
CA SER A 142 1.73 24.49 4.34
C SER A 142 0.83 24.82 3.14
N ASN A 143 1.40 25.14 1.98
CA ASN A 143 0.67 25.39 0.73
C ASN A 143 0.35 24.11 -0.05
N GLY A 144 0.95 22.97 0.32
CA GLY A 144 0.69 21.68 -0.32
C GLY A 144 -0.65 21.05 0.03
N GLY A 145 -1.40 21.60 0.99
CA GLY A 145 -2.77 21.17 1.31
C GLY A 145 -2.91 19.69 1.64
N GLY A 146 -1.91 19.10 2.31
CA GLY A 146 -1.93 17.68 2.69
C GLY A 146 -1.84 16.73 1.50
N ALA A 147 -1.41 17.20 0.34
CA ALA A 147 -1.17 16.35 -0.80
C ALA A 147 -0.09 15.31 -0.53
N PHE A 148 -0.30 14.10 -1.06
CA PHE A 148 0.70 13.05 -1.03
C PHE A 148 0.41 12.01 -2.10
N ALA A 149 1.44 11.25 -2.43
CA ALA A 149 1.31 10.07 -3.26
C ALA A 149 2.29 8.99 -2.81
N TYR A 150 1.92 7.74 -2.99
CA TYR A 150 2.84 6.61 -2.87
C TYR A 150 2.43 5.50 -3.84
N ASP A 151 3.41 4.67 -4.17
CA ASP A 151 3.19 3.35 -4.71
C ASP A 151 3.13 2.35 -3.56
N ARG A 152 2.20 1.39 -3.62
CA ARG A 152 2.19 0.22 -2.75
C ARG A 152 1.93 -1.07 -3.53
N ALA A 153 2.42 -2.18 -2.99
CA ALA A 153 2.09 -3.49 -3.49
C ALA A 153 0.58 -3.76 -3.35
N ILE A 154 0.05 -4.56 -4.28
CA ILE A 154 -1.36 -4.99 -4.25
C ILE A 154 -1.46 -6.41 -3.70
N ASN A 155 -2.65 -6.76 -3.20
CA ASN A 155 -2.93 -8.13 -2.79
C ASN A 155 -2.72 -9.07 -4.00
N PRO A 156 -1.82 -10.07 -3.93
CA PRO A 156 -1.58 -11.03 -5.02
C PRO A 156 -2.79 -11.94 -5.29
N ASN A 157 -3.65 -12.11 -4.29
CA ASN A 157 -4.85 -12.91 -4.31
C ASN A 157 -6.10 -12.04 -4.06
N PRO A 158 -6.42 -11.08 -4.95
CA PRO A 158 -7.56 -10.22 -4.74
C PRO A 158 -8.83 -11.09 -4.68
N VAL A 159 -9.61 -10.98 -3.61
CA VAL A 159 -10.92 -11.63 -3.55
C VAL A 159 -11.71 -11.10 -4.74
N PRO A 160 -12.13 -11.96 -5.69
CA PRO A 160 -12.83 -11.48 -6.88
C PRO A 160 -14.06 -10.72 -6.42
N ALA A 161 -14.18 -9.46 -6.87
CA ALA A 161 -15.38 -8.67 -6.63
C ALA A 161 -16.60 -9.53 -6.99
N PRO A 162 -17.68 -9.51 -6.19
CA PRO A 162 -18.87 -10.30 -6.50
C PRO A 162 -19.30 -9.93 -7.91
N VAL A 163 -19.08 -10.86 -8.85
CA VAL A 163 -19.39 -10.63 -10.25
C VAL A 163 -20.89 -10.43 -10.28
N ALA A 164 -21.34 -9.19 -10.53
CA ALA A 164 -22.73 -8.96 -10.85
C ALA A 164 -23.02 -9.89 -12.02
N ALA A 165 -23.84 -10.91 -11.79
CA ALA A 165 -24.19 -11.93 -12.78
C ALA A 165 -24.91 -11.24 -13.95
N GLY A 166 -24.13 -10.78 -14.93
CA GLY A 166 -24.57 -10.01 -16.08
C GLY A 166 -24.15 -10.70 -17.36
N ILE A 167 -24.99 -11.66 -17.79
CA ILE A 167 -25.22 -12.15 -19.16
C ILE A 167 -24.02 -12.03 -20.12
N ALA A 168 -23.27 -13.12 -20.28
CA ALA A 168 -22.37 -13.28 -21.42
C ALA A 168 -23.18 -13.45 -22.72
N LEU A 169 -23.07 -12.49 -23.65
CA LEU A 169 -23.46 -12.70 -25.05
C LEU A 169 -22.39 -13.57 -25.74
N PRO A 170 -22.75 -14.53 -26.61
CA PRO A 170 -21.75 -15.38 -27.25
C PRO A 170 -21.03 -14.59 -28.35
N ALA A 171 -19.70 -14.49 -28.24
CA ALA A 171 -18.85 -14.01 -29.32
C ALA A 171 -18.61 -15.14 -30.34
N ILE A 172 -19.05 -14.92 -31.58
CA ILE A 172 -18.78 -15.78 -32.73
C ILE A 172 -17.28 -15.66 -33.09
N ALA A 173 -16.53 -16.76 -32.96
CA ALA A 173 -15.13 -16.83 -33.40
C ALA A 173 -15.05 -17.07 -34.92
N ILE A 174 -14.57 -16.07 -35.68
CA ILE A 174 -14.18 -16.27 -37.09
C ILE A 174 -12.71 -16.69 -37.12
N GLY A 175 -12.46 -17.96 -37.40
CA GLY A 175 -11.12 -18.51 -37.60
C GLY A 175 -10.53 -18.15 -38.96
N ALA A 176 -9.37 -17.47 -38.98
CA ALA A 176 -8.58 -17.25 -40.19
C ALA A 176 -7.39 -18.24 -40.26
N MET A 177 -7.67 -19.31 -41.00
CA MET A 177 -6.82 -20.29 -41.69
C MET A 177 -5.31 -19.99 -41.84
N ARG A 178 -4.45 -20.85 -41.26
CA ARG A 178 -3.01 -20.96 -41.61
C ARG A 178 -2.86 -21.60 -43.00
N ARG A 179 -2.17 -20.94 -43.93
CA ARG A 179 -1.81 -21.50 -45.25
C ARG A 179 -0.61 -22.46 -45.13
N PRO A 180 -0.60 -23.62 -45.82
CA PRO A 180 0.56 -24.50 -45.86
C PRO A 180 1.59 -24.04 -46.89
N ARG A 181 2.89 -24.14 -46.52
CA ARG A 181 4.05 -23.97 -47.41
C ARG A 181 4.06 -25.08 -48.46
N ARG A 182 4.09 -24.74 -49.76
CA ARG A 182 4.40 -25.70 -50.83
C ARG A 182 5.91 -25.81 -50.98
N ARG A 183 6.42 -27.05 -50.98
CA ARG A 183 7.73 -27.41 -51.53
C ARG A 183 7.58 -27.72 -53.01
N ALA A 184 8.40 -27.09 -53.83
CA ALA A 184 9.03 -27.63 -55.03
C ALA A 184 10.26 -26.74 -55.30
#